data_AF-A0A3B6QAY4-F1
#
_entry.id   AF-A0A3B6QAY4-F1
#
_cell.length_a   1.000
_cell.length_b   1.000
_cell.length_c   1.000
_cell.angle_alpha   90.00
_cell.angle_beta   90.00
_cell.angle_gamma   90.00
#
_symmetry.space_group_name_H-M   'P 1'
#
loop_
_entity.id
_entity.type
_entity.pdbx_description
1 polymer ?
#
loop_
_entity_poly.entity_id
_entity_poly.type
_entity_poly.pdbx_seq_one_letter_code
_entity_poly.pdbx_strand_id
1 'polypeptide(L)'
;MLEVLLLFNNSFSGSIPCSVLQSQRLVFLDLSKNLLNGILPNCPRGFKNSNINLLNLNSNNLSGAFPLFLQKCRYLKFLNLAYNKFSGSLPTWIESKLPQLALLSLRANVFSGGIPDQLTRMKELQYLDIACNNFSGNIPRSLGNLVAMTSTFNYSGGLFDLVDYGFGLVDSIYAHLDSFFVNVKGQKLDYTKGIAYMVNIDFSCNSLTGQIPQEIGRLIALKNLNFSWNSLTDIIPQSIGELRALESFDLSHNELSGEIPTSLSALTSLSRLNLSYNDLTGTIPYGNQLRTLDDQASIYIGNPSLCGPPLPRNCSRTDILPYAPQEHDEGMSDVVLLYLSMCIGFVVGLWVVFCGFLLKRKWRVGWFLFTDHVYDRAYVQVAVGWASLARKIRQG
;
A
#
# COMPACT_ATOMS: atom_id res chain seq x y z
N MET A 1 -13.33 -34.59 -2.64
CA MET A 1 -12.10 -34.19 -1.91
C MET A 1 -11.79 -32.76 -2.32
N LEU A 2 -11.49 -31.88 -1.36
CA LEU A 2 -11.47 -30.43 -1.56
C LEU A 2 -10.06 -29.93 -1.96
N GLU A 3 -9.95 -29.35 -3.15
CA GLU A 3 -8.69 -28.78 -3.68
C GLU A 3 -8.67 -27.25 -3.62
N VAL A 4 -9.85 -26.64 -3.66
CA VAL A 4 -10.03 -25.19 -3.67
C VAL A 4 -11.03 -24.83 -2.58
N LEU A 5 -10.64 -23.94 -1.67
CA LEU A 5 -11.51 -23.38 -0.64
C LEU A 5 -11.46 -21.85 -0.71
N LEU A 6 -12.55 -21.26 -1.19
CA LEU A 6 -12.72 -19.81 -1.31
C LEU A 6 -13.88 -19.37 -0.41
N LEU A 7 -13.54 -18.75 0.72
CA LEU A 7 -14.49 -18.24 1.71
C LEU A 7 -14.29 -16.74 1.97
N PHE A 8 -13.61 -16.06 1.05
CA PHE A 8 -13.29 -14.64 1.15
C PHE A 8 -14.54 -13.75 1.27
N ASN A 9 -14.36 -12.53 1.78
CA ASN A 9 -15.39 -11.49 1.85
C ASN A 9 -16.69 -11.95 2.53
N ASN A 10 -16.53 -12.52 3.72
CA ASN A 10 -17.61 -13.03 4.56
C ASN A 10 -17.45 -12.49 6.00
N SER A 11 -18.27 -12.98 6.92
CA SER A 11 -18.20 -12.64 8.35
C SER A 11 -17.75 -13.83 9.22
N PHE A 12 -16.97 -14.76 8.66
CA PHE A 12 -16.45 -15.89 9.44
C PHE A 12 -15.52 -15.39 10.54
N SER A 13 -15.71 -15.90 11.76
CA SER A 13 -14.93 -15.54 12.94
C SER A 13 -14.40 -16.78 13.65
N GLY A 14 -13.53 -16.57 14.64
CA GLY A 14 -12.83 -17.65 15.35
C GLY A 14 -11.49 -17.98 14.69
N SER A 15 -10.88 -19.07 15.14
CA SER A 15 -9.55 -19.49 14.70
C SER A 15 -9.61 -20.43 13.49
N ILE A 16 -8.55 -20.41 12.68
CA ILE A 16 -8.39 -21.35 11.56
C ILE A 16 -7.98 -22.73 12.12
N PRO A 17 -8.78 -23.78 11.94
CA PRO A 17 -8.49 -25.09 12.52
C PRO A 17 -7.36 -25.80 11.77
N CYS A 18 -6.62 -26.65 12.48
CA CYS A 18 -5.53 -27.44 11.90
C CYS A 18 -5.96 -28.35 10.75
N SER A 19 -7.21 -28.83 10.74
CA SER A 19 -7.75 -29.67 9.68
C SER A 19 -7.69 -29.00 8.31
N VAL A 20 -7.90 -27.68 8.25
CA VAL A 20 -7.80 -26.90 6.99
C VAL A 20 -6.34 -26.79 6.56
N LEU A 21 -5.44 -26.42 7.48
CA LEU A 21 -4.01 -26.23 7.19
C LEU A 21 -3.26 -27.54 6.90
N GLN A 22 -3.77 -28.69 7.36
CA GLN A 22 -3.20 -30.02 7.13
C GLN A 22 -3.84 -30.76 5.95
N SER A 23 -4.74 -30.12 5.19
CA SER A 23 -5.34 -30.76 4.03
C SER A 23 -4.28 -31.07 2.97
N GLN A 24 -4.11 -32.35 2.65
CA GLN A 24 -3.12 -32.80 1.67
C GLN A 24 -3.50 -32.53 0.22
N ARG A 25 -4.76 -32.17 -0.04
CA ARG A 25 -5.23 -31.89 -1.41
C ARG A 25 -5.53 -30.43 -1.65
N LEU A 26 -5.56 -29.60 -0.60
CA LEU A 26 -5.84 -28.19 -0.76
C LEU A 26 -4.68 -27.51 -1.48
N VAL A 27 -4.99 -26.91 -2.62
CA VAL A 27 -4.07 -26.18 -3.49
C VAL A 27 -4.28 -24.68 -3.33
N PHE A 28 -5.55 -24.25 -3.25
CA PHE A 28 -5.93 -22.85 -3.10
C PHE A 28 -6.76 -22.65 -1.84
N LEU A 29 -6.29 -21.76 -0.97
CA LEU A 29 -6.97 -21.35 0.24
C LEU A 29 -7.08 -19.83 0.29
N ASP A 30 -8.30 -19.32 0.10
CA ASP A 30 -8.62 -17.92 0.28
C ASP A 30 -9.65 -17.75 1.40
N LEU A 31 -9.21 -17.18 2.52
CA LEU A 31 -10.02 -16.83 3.68
C LEU A 31 -10.01 -15.31 3.93
N SER A 32 -9.65 -14.52 2.91
CA SER A 32 -9.47 -13.08 3.06
C SER A 32 -10.75 -12.32 3.41
N LYS A 33 -10.62 -11.09 3.91
CA LYS A 33 -11.75 -10.17 4.17
C LYS A 33 -12.82 -10.85 5.05
N ASN A 34 -12.40 -11.35 6.21
CA ASN A 34 -13.23 -12.02 7.20
C ASN A 34 -12.92 -11.46 8.62
N LEU A 35 -13.51 -12.06 9.65
CA LEU A 35 -13.30 -11.72 11.07
C LEU A 35 -12.46 -12.79 11.80
N LEU A 36 -11.65 -13.57 11.07
CA LEU A 36 -10.84 -14.64 11.64
C LEU A 36 -9.78 -14.07 12.58
N ASN A 37 -9.50 -14.77 13.67
CA ASN A 37 -8.65 -14.26 14.73
C ASN A 37 -7.77 -15.34 15.38
N GLY A 38 -6.91 -14.90 16.29
CA GLY A 38 -5.99 -15.78 17.01
C GLY A 38 -4.71 -16.06 16.22
N ILE A 39 -3.97 -17.07 16.66
CA ILE A 39 -2.67 -17.44 16.09
C ILE A 39 -2.86 -18.62 15.13
N LEU A 40 -2.21 -18.57 13.97
CA LEU A 40 -2.19 -19.70 13.04
C LEU A 40 -1.51 -20.91 13.71
N PRO A 41 -2.22 -22.04 13.89
CA PRO A 41 -1.75 -23.12 14.74
C PRO A 41 -0.57 -23.87 14.10
N ASN A 42 0.40 -24.26 14.93
CA ASN A 42 1.45 -25.19 14.53
C ASN A 42 0.95 -26.63 14.70
N CYS A 43 0.39 -27.20 13.65
CA CYS A 43 -0.36 -28.45 13.73
C CYS A 43 0.51 -29.69 14.05
N PRO A 44 -0.03 -30.67 14.80
CA PRO A 44 0.72 -31.78 15.40
C PRO A 44 1.44 -32.69 14.38
N ARG A 45 2.40 -33.48 14.91
CA ARG A 45 3.30 -34.36 14.14
C ARG A 45 2.52 -35.41 13.33
N GLY A 46 2.88 -35.58 12.05
CA GLY A 46 2.25 -36.54 11.11
C GLY A 46 2.02 -35.96 9.71
N PHE A 47 1.87 -34.63 9.61
CA PHE A 47 1.78 -33.91 8.34
C PHE A 47 3.19 -33.63 7.77
N LYS A 48 3.53 -34.28 6.66
CA LYS A 48 4.85 -34.15 6.01
C LYS A 48 4.93 -32.90 5.11
N ASN A 49 4.04 -32.78 4.12
CA ASN A 49 4.05 -31.68 3.14
C ASN A 49 2.62 -31.18 2.86
N SER A 50 2.50 -29.89 2.57
CA SER A 50 1.29 -29.24 2.06
C SER A 50 1.39 -29.02 0.55
N ASN A 51 0.26 -29.16 -0.14
CA ASN A 51 0.12 -28.87 -1.57
C ASN A 51 -0.41 -27.46 -1.86
N ILE A 52 -0.52 -26.61 -0.83
CA ILE A 52 -0.99 -25.24 -0.98
C ILE A 52 0.00 -24.45 -1.84
N ASN A 53 -0.51 -23.95 -2.97
CA ASN A 53 0.18 -23.05 -3.90
C ASN A 53 -0.20 -21.59 -3.65
N LEU A 54 -1.48 -21.35 -3.29
CA LEU A 54 -2.01 -20.02 -2.95
C LEU A 54 -2.58 -20.02 -1.55
N LEU A 55 -2.05 -19.14 -0.71
CA LEU A 55 -2.60 -18.83 0.60
C LEU A 55 -2.90 -17.33 0.71
N ASN A 56 -4.18 -16.99 0.76
CA ASN A 56 -4.65 -15.63 0.97
C ASN A 56 -5.43 -15.53 2.29
N LEU A 57 -4.88 -14.81 3.26
CA LEU A 57 -5.45 -14.58 4.58
C LEU A 57 -5.62 -13.08 4.88
N ASN A 58 -5.53 -12.21 3.87
CA ASN A 58 -5.49 -10.78 4.13
C ASN A 58 -6.80 -10.23 4.70
N SER A 59 -6.73 -9.07 5.35
CA SER A 59 -7.89 -8.38 5.92
C SER A 59 -8.67 -9.28 6.90
N ASN A 60 -7.97 -9.71 7.94
CA ASN A 60 -8.51 -10.48 9.07
C ASN A 60 -7.94 -9.90 10.39
N ASN A 61 -8.19 -10.56 11.51
CA ASN A 61 -7.69 -10.21 12.84
C ASN A 61 -6.68 -11.26 13.36
N LEU A 62 -5.93 -11.92 12.46
CA LEU A 62 -4.93 -12.93 12.81
C LEU A 62 -3.68 -12.29 13.43
N SER A 63 -3.02 -13.01 14.33
CA SER A 63 -1.89 -12.51 15.12
C SER A 63 -0.78 -13.55 15.28
N GLY A 64 0.32 -13.16 15.92
CA GLY A 64 1.46 -14.02 16.21
C GLY A 64 2.61 -13.81 15.23
N ALA A 65 3.67 -14.61 15.36
CA ALA A 65 4.84 -14.51 14.49
C ALA A 65 4.57 -15.05 13.07
N PHE A 66 5.56 -14.92 12.18
CA PHE A 66 5.50 -15.50 10.85
C PHE A 66 5.14 -17.01 10.92
N PRO A 67 4.10 -17.49 10.21
CA PRO A 67 3.50 -18.79 10.53
C PRO A 67 4.42 -19.99 10.27
N LEU A 68 4.71 -20.77 11.31
CA LEU A 68 5.64 -21.90 11.24
C LEU A 68 5.17 -23.05 10.36
N PHE A 69 3.85 -23.23 10.18
CA PHE A 69 3.33 -24.31 9.32
C PHE A 69 3.73 -24.11 7.85
N LEU A 70 4.06 -22.88 7.43
CA LEU A 70 4.52 -22.57 6.08
C LEU A 70 5.83 -23.29 5.74
N GLN A 71 6.63 -23.71 6.74
CA GLN A 71 7.82 -24.54 6.49
C GLN A 71 7.50 -25.87 5.76
N LYS A 72 6.23 -26.28 5.76
CA LYS A 72 5.74 -27.50 5.09
C LYS A 72 5.10 -27.21 3.72
N CYS A 73 4.95 -25.94 3.34
CA CYS A 73 4.28 -25.50 2.09
C CYS A 73 5.30 -25.24 0.98
N ARG A 74 6.03 -26.29 0.56
CA ARG A 74 7.18 -26.17 -0.35
C ARG A 74 6.82 -25.67 -1.77
N TYR A 75 5.56 -25.83 -2.17
CA TYR A 75 5.02 -25.39 -3.46
C TYR A 75 4.33 -24.03 -3.40
N LEU A 76 4.33 -23.36 -2.24
CA LEU A 76 3.67 -22.08 -2.07
C LEU A 76 4.30 -21.04 -3.00
N LYS A 77 3.48 -20.50 -3.91
CA LYS A 77 3.88 -19.45 -4.85
C LYS A 77 3.30 -18.09 -4.48
N PHE A 78 2.14 -18.08 -3.84
CA PHE A 78 1.42 -16.87 -3.43
C PHE A 78 1.13 -16.90 -1.93
N LEU A 79 1.64 -15.90 -1.21
CA LEU A 79 1.37 -15.70 0.21
C LEU A 79 0.95 -14.25 0.47
N ASN A 80 -0.31 -14.07 0.88
CA ASN A 80 -0.83 -12.77 1.30
C ASN A 80 -1.34 -12.82 2.73
N LEU A 81 -0.62 -12.13 3.63
CA LEU A 81 -0.94 -11.98 5.04
C LEU A 81 -1.29 -10.53 5.41
N ALA A 82 -1.49 -9.65 4.42
CA ALA A 82 -1.68 -8.23 4.65
C ALA A 82 -2.90 -7.89 5.53
N TYR A 83 -2.91 -6.71 6.15
CA TYR A 83 -4.01 -6.21 6.97
C TYR A 83 -4.41 -7.21 8.06
N ASN A 84 -3.45 -7.55 8.92
CA ASN A 84 -3.60 -8.43 10.09
C ASN A 84 -2.79 -7.85 11.26
N LYS A 85 -2.50 -8.66 12.28
CA LYS A 85 -1.72 -8.31 13.48
C LYS A 85 -0.49 -9.22 13.64
N PHE A 86 0.08 -9.71 12.54
CA PHE A 86 1.30 -10.51 12.60
C PHE A 86 2.49 -9.66 13.07
N SER A 87 3.37 -10.26 13.86
CA SER A 87 4.46 -9.59 14.56
C SER A 87 5.79 -10.35 14.45
N GLY A 88 6.84 -9.80 15.07
CA GLY A 88 8.18 -10.40 15.06
C GLY A 88 8.92 -10.14 13.74
N SER A 89 10.04 -10.83 13.55
CA SER A 89 10.88 -10.66 12.36
C SER A 89 10.58 -11.65 11.25
N LEU A 90 10.99 -11.31 10.04
CA LEU A 90 10.97 -12.24 8.92
C LEU A 90 11.93 -13.41 9.19
N PRO A 91 11.51 -14.65 8.92
CA PRO A 91 12.32 -15.81 9.22
C PRO A 91 13.48 -15.98 8.24
N THR A 92 14.64 -16.35 8.76
CA THR A 92 15.82 -16.68 7.94
C THR A 92 15.65 -18.00 7.17
N TRP A 93 14.68 -18.85 7.51
CA TRP A 93 14.45 -20.08 6.77
C TRP A 93 13.61 -19.90 5.50
N ILE A 94 13.08 -18.69 5.23
CA ILE A 94 12.07 -18.44 4.18
C ILE A 94 12.52 -18.94 2.80
N GLU A 95 13.76 -18.65 2.42
CA GLU A 95 14.34 -19.07 1.14
C GLU A 95 14.47 -20.59 1.03
N SER A 96 14.97 -21.24 2.08
CA SER A 96 15.17 -22.70 2.08
C SER A 96 13.87 -23.51 2.10
N LYS A 97 12.77 -22.95 2.65
CA LYS A 97 11.49 -23.68 2.83
C LYS A 97 10.41 -23.28 1.84
N LEU A 98 10.47 -22.08 1.29
CA LEU A 98 9.52 -21.55 0.31
C LEU A 98 10.24 -21.20 -1.01
N PRO A 99 10.93 -22.15 -1.66
CA PRO A 99 11.80 -21.85 -2.80
C PRO A 99 11.04 -21.36 -4.05
N GLN A 100 9.73 -21.60 -4.12
CA GLN A 100 8.87 -21.22 -5.25
C GLN A 100 8.03 -19.95 -4.98
N LEU A 101 8.22 -19.30 -3.83
CA LEU A 101 7.41 -18.15 -3.47
C LEU A 101 7.72 -16.98 -4.41
N ALA A 102 6.70 -16.57 -5.14
CA ALA A 102 6.78 -15.53 -6.15
C ALA A 102 6.10 -14.23 -5.71
N LEU A 103 5.08 -14.33 -4.86
CA LEU A 103 4.40 -13.19 -4.25
C LEU A 103 4.39 -13.30 -2.73
N LEU A 104 4.93 -12.28 -2.07
CA LEU A 104 4.87 -12.09 -0.63
C LEU A 104 4.27 -10.71 -0.32
N SER A 105 3.11 -10.71 0.32
CA SER A 105 2.44 -9.49 0.78
C SER A 105 2.20 -9.55 2.29
N LEU A 106 2.82 -8.64 3.03
CA LEU A 106 2.78 -8.50 4.48
C LEU A 106 2.28 -7.13 4.92
N ARG A 107 1.77 -6.32 3.98
CA ARG A 107 1.33 -4.94 4.21
C ARG A 107 0.47 -4.80 5.47
N ALA A 108 0.60 -3.70 6.20
CA ALA A 108 -0.28 -3.35 7.31
C ALA A 108 -0.36 -4.48 8.36
N ASN A 109 0.79 -4.78 8.95
CA ASN A 109 0.97 -5.67 10.08
C ASN A 109 1.87 -4.96 11.11
N VAL A 110 2.41 -5.69 12.09
CA VAL A 110 3.37 -5.18 13.08
C VAL A 110 4.67 -5.97 13.05
N PHE A 111 5.10 -6.44 11.86
CA PHE A 111 6.42 -7.06 11.69
C PHE A 111 7.53 -6.05 11.97
N SER A 112 8.67 -6.54 12.47
CA SER A 112 9.79 -5.70 12.88
C SER A 112 11.15 -6.32 12.58
N GLY A 113 12.23 -5.58 12.84
CA GLY A 113 13.59 -5.98 12.53
C GLY A 113 14.00 -5.68 11.09
N GLY A 114 15.19 -6.15 10.69
CA GLY A 114 15.73 -5.92 9.35
C GLY A 114 15.18 -6.86 8.29
N ILE A 115 15.32 -6.44 7.03
CA ILE A 115 15.03 -7.28 5.86
C ILE A 115 16.17 -8.33 5.74
N PRO A 116 15.88 -9.64 5.88
CA PRO A 116 16.94 -10.66 5.88
C PRO A 116 17.47 -10.91 4.47
N ASP A 117 18.79 -11.10 4.34
CA ASP A 117 19.44 -11.46 3.06
C ASP A 117 18.94 -12.78 2.46
N GLN A 118 18.28 -13.63 3.24
CA GLN A 118 17.64 -14.84 2.72
C GLN A 118 16.49 -14.48 1.77
N LEU A 119 15.72 -13.44 2.08
CA LEU A 119 14.61 -12.98 1.23
C LEU A 119 15.12 -12.55 -0.16
N THR A 120 16.29 -11.94 -0.22
CA THR A 120 16.88 -11.43 -1.48
C THR A 120 17.54 -12.53 -2.33
N ARG A 121 17.63 -13.76 -1.82
CA ARG A 121 18.11 -14.94 -2.55
C ARG A 121 16.99 -15.79 -3.15
N MET A 122 15.74 -15.40 -2.96
CA MET A 122 14.59 -16.11 -3.51
C MET A 122 14.54 -15.93 -5.03
N LYS A 123 14.51 -17.05 -5.76
CA LYS A 123 14.68 -17.06 -7.22
C LYS A 123 13.43 -16.65 -8.00
N GLU A 124 12.26 -16.90 -7.43
CA GLU A 124 10.95 -16.67 -8.05
C GLU A 124 10.28 -15.37 -7.57
N LEU A 125 10.82 -14.73 -6.53
CA LEU A 125 10.16 -13.60 -5.87
C LEU A 125 10.10 -12.39 -6.81
N GLN A 126 8.91 -12.08 -7.30
CA GLN A 126 8.62 -11.00 -8.25
C GLN A 126 7.77 -9.89 -7.64
N TYR A 127 7.03 -10.20 -6.57
CA TYR A 127 6.19 -9.23 -5.87
C TYR A 127 6.51 -9.29 -4.38
N LEU A 128 7.04 -8.19 -3.87
CA LEU A 128 7.38 -8.04 -2.45
C LEU A 128 6.75 -6.75 -1.90
N ASP A 129 5.79 -6.92 -0.99
CA ASP A 129 5.12 -5.81 -0.29
C ASP A 129 5.23 -6.03 1.22
N ILE A 130 5.99 -5.17 1.89
CA ILE A 130 6.15 -5.15 3.35
C ILE A 130 5.67 -3.81 3.94
N ALA A 131 4.90 -3.05 3.18
CA ALA A 131 4.54 -1.68 3.54
C ALA A 131 3.74 -1.58 4.84
N CYS A 132 3.77 -0.43 5.51
CA CYS A 132 3.00 -0.19 6.74
C CYS A 132 3.29 -1.25 7.82
N ASN A 133 4.56 -1.41 8.17
CA ASN A 133 5.03 -2.29 9.25
C ASN A 133 6.04 -1.51 10.13
N ASN A 134 6.80 -2.22 10.97
CA ASN A 134 7.86 -1.64 11.79
C ASN A 134 9.24 -2.18 11.41
N PHE A 135 9.47 -2.46 10.11
CA PHE A 135 10.80 -2.86 9.62
C PHE A 135 11.79 -1.72 9.82
N SER A 136 13.03 -2.07 10.16
CA SER A 136 14.09 -1.11 10.47
C SER A 136 15.46 -1.54 9.95
N GLY A 137 16.43 -0.63 10.04
CA GLY A 137 17.77 -0.86 9.48
C GLY A 137 17.79 -0.67 7.97
N ASN A 138 18.90 -1.09 7.35
CA ASN A 138 19.19 -0.79 5.96
C ASN A 138 18.45 -1.69 4.97
N ILE A 139 18.15 -1.14 3.80
CA ILE A 139 17.81 -1.93 2.62
C ILE A 139 19.06 -2.72 2.20
N PRO A 140 19.02 -4.06 2.16
CA PRO A 140 20.20 -4.86 1.89
C PRO A 140 20.65 -4.70 0.43
N ARG A 141 21.95 -4.50 0.19
CA ARG A 141 22.54 -4.46 -1.18
C ARG A 141 22.24 -5.71 -1.99
N SER A 142 22.08 -6.84 -1.30
CA SER A 142 21.70 -8.11 -1.89
C SER A 142 20.32 -8.08 -2.57
N LEU A 143 19.50 -7.04 -2.37
CA LEU A 143 18.21 -6.86 -3.03
C LEU A 143 18.33 -6.94 -4.56
N GLY A 144 19.44 -6.45 -5.14
CA GLY A 144 19.73 -6.57 -6.57
C GLY A 144 19.94 -8.01 -7.08
N ASN A 145 19.88 -9.02 -6.20
CA ASN A 145 20.02 -10.44 -6.55
C ASN A 145 18.67 -11.15 -6.78
N LEU A 146 17.54 -10.44 -6.70
CA LEU A 146 16.22 -10.99 -6.99
C LEU A 146 16.08 -11.26 -8.49
N VAL A 147 16.53 -12.43 -8.94
CA VAL A 147 16.67 -12.80 -10.36
C VAL A 147 15.34 -12.72 -11.12
N ALA A 148 14.21 -13.03 -10.49
CA ALA A 148 12.89 -12.88 -11.10
C ALA A 148 12.59 -11.44 -11.54
N MET A 149 13.23 -10.45 -10.93
CA MET A 149 13.04 -9.03 -11.22
C MET A 149 14.09 -8.44 -12.16
N THR A 150 15.03 -9.26 -12.70
CA THR A 150 16.12 -8.78 -13.57
C THR A 150 15.89 -9.04 -15.07
N SER A 151 14.83 -9.75 -15.47
CA SER A 151 14.53 -10.05 -16.88
C SER A 151 13.18 -9.51 -17.33
N THR A 152 13.16 -8.76 -18.43
CA THR A 152 11.96 -8.13 -19.00
C THR A 152 11.22 -9.00 -20.02
N PHE A 153 11.81 -10.09 -20.51
CA PHE A 153 11.23 -10.97 -21.54
C PHE A 153 11.03 -12.41 -21.02
N ASN A 154 9.91 -13.04 -21.42
CA ASN A 154 9.62 -14.47 -21.22
C ASN A 154 9.65 -14.99 -19.78
N TYR A 155 9.05 -14.27 -18.82
CA TYR A 155 8.89 -14.85 -17.49
C TYR A 155 7.67 -15.77 -17.44
N SER A 156 7.88 -17.06 -17.74
CA SER A 156 7.06 -18.17 -17.26
C SER A 156 7.37 -18.41 -15.77
N GLY A 157 7.05 -17.41 -14.94
CA GLY A 157 7.39 -17.41 -13.51
C GLY A 157 6.42 -18.20 -12.66
N GLY A 158 6.77 -18.40 -11.39
CA GLY A 158 5.87 -19.03 -10.42
C GLY A 158 4.44 -18.46 -10.39
N LEU A 159 4.24 -17.14 -10.55
CA LEU A 159 2.90 -16.56 -10.65
C LEU A 159 2.24 -16.81 -12.00
N PHE A 160 2.99 -16.78 -13.10
CA PHE A 160 2.46 -17.12 -14.42
C PHE A 160 1.98 -18.57 -14.43
N ASP A 161 2.77 -19.52 -13.93
CA ASP A 161 2.36 -20.91 -13.74
C ASP A 161 1.14 -21.05 -12.83
N LEU A 162 1.01 -20.22 -11.80
CA LEU A 162 -0.13 -20.28 -10.88
C LEU A 162 -1.41 -19.80 -11.59
N VAL A 163 -1.30 -18.76 -12.41
CA VAL A 163 -2.39 -18.27 -13.27
C VAL A 163 -2.70 -19.29 -14.38
N ASP A 164 -1.66 -19.88 -15.01
CA ASP A 164 -1.77 -20.87 -16.09
C ASP A 164 -2.35 -22.21 -15.60
N TYR A 165 -1.86 -22.74 -14.47
CA TYR A 165 -2.43 -23.94 -13.82
C TYR A 165 -3.89 -23.71 -13.37
N GLY A 166 -4.26 -22.46 -13.11
CA GLY A 166 -5.65 -22.03 -12.89
C GLY A 166 -6.55 -22.14 -14.13
N PHE A 167 -6.00 -22.17 -15.35
CA PHE A 167 -6.79 -22.29 -16.60
C PHE A 167 -7.57 -23.61 -16.71
N GLY A 168 -7.26 -24.64 -15.91
CA GLY A 168 -8.04 -25.88 -15.86
C GLY A 168 -9.30 -25.83 -14.98
N LEU A 169 -9.41 -24.86 -14.06
CA LEU A 169 -10.39 -24.81 -12.96
C LEU A 169 -11.11 -23.45 -12.88
N VAL A 170 -11.66 -22.98 -14.00
CA VAL A 170 -12.81 -22.06 -14.16
C VAL A 170 -12.65 -20.61 -13.62
N ASP A 171 -13.21 -19.67 -14.39
CA ASP A 171 -13.51 -18.23 -14.15
C ASP A 171 -13.66 -17.70 -12.71
N SER A 172 -13.92 -18.54 -11.70
CA SER A 172 -14.09 -18.12 -10.31
C SER A 172 -12.78 -17.67 -9.67
N ILE A 173 -11.65 -18.34 -9.94
CA ILE A 173 -10.34 -17.95 -9.39
C ILE A 173 -9.86 -16.64 -10.02
N TYR A 174 -10.13 -16.44 -11.33
CA TYR A 174 -9.89 -15.17 -12.02
C TYR A 174 -10.61 -14.04 -11.30
N ALA A 175 -11.90 -14.16 -11.04
CA ALA A 175 -12.69 -13.14 -10.34
C ALA A 175 -12.17 -12.80 -8.91
N HIS A 176 -11.41 -13.70 -8.27
CA HIS A 176 -10.86 -13.47 -6.93
C HIS A 176 -9.46 -12.84 -6.97
N LEU A 177 -8.59 -13.32 -7.87
CA LEU A 177 -7.32 -12.66 -8.19
C LEU A 177 -7.55 -11.26 -8.80
N ASP A 178 -8.72 -11.05 -9.42
CA ASP A 178 -9.21 -9.78 -9.94
C ASP A 178 -9.52 -8.74 -8.85
N SER A 179 -9.61 -9.12 -7.57
CA SER A 179 -9.90 -8.19 -6.46
C SER A 179 -8.68 -7.81 -5.61
N PHE A 180 -7.47 -7.95 -6.16
CA PHE A 180 -6.22 -7.58 -5.49
C PHE A 180 -5.94 -6.09 -5.64
N PHE A 181 -5.92 -5.39 -4.52
CA PHE A 181 -5.52 -3.99 -4.47
C PHE A 181 -4.00 -3.92 -4.31
N VAL A 182 -3.28 -3.61 -5.38
CA VAL A 182 -1.91 -3.11 -5.26
C VAL A 182 -2.01 -1.59 -5.21
N ASN A 183 -1.51 -0.96 -4.16
CA ASN A 183 -1.33 0.49 -4.14
C ASN A 183 -0.13 0.85 -5.02
N VAL A 184 -0.31 0.83 -6.35
CA VAL A 184 0.63 1.42 -7.32
C VAL A 184 -0.02 2.69 -7.84
N LYS A 185 0.77 3.76 -8.05
CA LYS A 185 0.29 5.01 -8.66
C LYS A 185 -0.58 5.89 -7.75
N GLY A 186 -0.35 5.92 -6.43
CA GLY A 186 -1.08 6.82 -5.50
C GLY A 186 -2.62 6.69 -5.56
N GLN A 187 -3.10 5.61 -6.15
CA GLN A 187 -4.49 5.23 -6.34
C GLN A 187 -4.55 3.72 -6.16
N LYS A 188 -5.70 3.26 -5.69
CA LYS A 188 -6.01 1.84 -5.63
C LYS A 188 -6.26 1.35 -7.06
N LEU A 189 -5.22 0.95 -7.78
CA LEU A 189 -5.40 0.41 -9.13
C LEU A 189 -5.71 -1.08 -9.06
N ASP A 190 -6.88 -1.43 -9.57
CA ASP A 190 -7.28 -2.80 -9.82
C ASP A 190 -6.44 -3.35 -10.98
N TYR A 191 -5.32 -4.03 -10.67
CA TYR A 191 -4.63 -4.88 -11.65
C TYR A 191 -5.43 -6.17 -11.83
N THR A 192 -6.64 -6.04 -12.36
CA THR A 192 -7.39 -7.15 -12.92
C THR A 192 -6.57 -7.71 -14.09
N LYS A 193 -6.29 -9.03 -14.05
CA LYS A 193 -5.49 -9.78 -15.05
C LYS A 193 -3.98 -9.50 -15.13
N GLY A 194 -3.41 -8.64 -14.27
CA GLY A 194 -2.03 -8.15 -14.41
C GLY A 194 -0.99 -8.70 -13.41
N ILE A 195 -1.39 -9.37 -12.34
CA ILE A 195 -0.47 -9.71 -11.23
C ILE A 195 0.70 -10.62 -11.67
N ALA A 196 0.48 -11.52 -12.62
CA ALA A 196 1.53 -12.36 -13.20
C ALA A 196 2.62 -11.53 -13.90
N TYR A 197 2.27 -10.34 -14.41
CA TYR A 197 3.17 -9.42 -15.11
C TYR A 197 3.64 -8.25 -14.22
N MET A 198 3.26 -8.25 -12.94
CA MET A 198 3.65 -7.24 -11.98
C MET A 198 4.99 -7.61 -11.35
N VAL A 199 5.92 -6.67 -11.39
CA VAL A 199 7.21 -6.74 -10.69
C VAL A 199 7.27 -5.56 -9.73
N ASN A 200 7.16 -5.85 -8.43
CA ASN A 200 6.84 -4.85 -7.41
C ASN A 200 7.75 -4.97 -6.19
N ILE A 201 8.26 -3.83 -5.75
CA ILE A 201 8.83 -3.64 -4.42
C ILE A 201 8.11 -2.46 -3.76
N ASP A 202 7.40 -2.74 -2.66
CA ASP A 202 6.81 -1.70 -1.80
C ASP A 202 7.25 -1.88 -0.35
N PHE A 203 8.14 -1.01 0.10
CA PHE A 203 8.63 -0.96 1.48
C PHE A 203 8.14 0.30 2.22
N SER A 204 7.14 0.99 1.69
CA SER A 204 6.69 2.26 2.23
C SER A 204 6.14 2.17 3.66
N CYS A 205 6.14 3.29 4.40
CA CYS A 205 5.58 3.36 5.74
C CYS A 205 6.23 2.32 6.69
N ASN A 206 7.54 2.43 6.86
CA ASN A 206 8.34 1.65 7.78
C ASN A 206 9.35 2.57 8.49
N SER A 207 10.28 1.99 9.26
CA SER A 207 11.38 2.72 9.92
C SER A 207 12.74 2.36 9.27
N LEU A 208 12.77 2.13 7.96
CA LEU A 208 14.02 1.80 7.24
C LEU A 208 14.96 3.00 7.21
N THR A 209 16.27 2.73 7.29
CA THR A 209 17.31 3.76 7.36
C THR A 209 18.45 3.53 6.38
N GLY A 210 19.34 4.52 6.27
CA GLY A 210 20.53 4.44 5.42
C GLY A 210 20.22 4.66 3.94
N GLN A 211 21.22 4.39 3.09
CA GLN A 211 21.16 4.66 1.66
C GLN A 211 20.33 3.64 0.86
N ILE A 212 19.80 4.10 -0.27
CA ILE A 212 19.26 3.21 -1.32
C ILE A 212 20.45 2.52 -2.01
N PRO A 213 20.51 1.17 -2.04
CA PRO A 213 21.64 0.46 -2.62
C PRO A 213 21.73 0.65 -4.15
N GLN A 214 22.93 0.90 -4.68
CA GLN A 214 23.14 1.06 -6.12
C GLN A 214 22.75 -0.20 -6.91
N GLU A 215 22.83 -1.38 -6.29
CA GLU A 215 22.44 -2.66 -6.87
C GLU A 215 20.95 -2.72 -7.27
N ILE A 216 20.10 -1.80 -6.80
CA ILE A 216 18.71 -1.71 -7.23
C ILE A 216 18.57 -1.63 -8.75
N GLY A 217 19.52 -0.96 -9.44
CA GLY A 217 19.52 -0.82 -10.89
C GLY A 217 19.65 -2.14 -11.67
N ARG A 218 19.97 -3.26 -11.00
CA ARG A 218 19.95 -4.59 -11.63
C ARG A 218 18.54 -5.13 -11.87
N LEU A 219 17.55 -4.62 -11.14
CA LEU A 219 16.17 -5.10 -11.16
C LEU A 219 15.38 -4.46 -12.32
N ILE A 220 15.91 -4.54 -13.53
CA ILE A 220 15.44 -3.80 -14.71
C ILE A 220 14.00 -4.11 -15.14
N ALA A 221 13.40 -5.18 -14.60
CA ALA A 221 12.00 -5.55 -14.84
C ALA A 221 11.03 -4.88 -13.85
N LEU A 222 11.52 -4.18 -12.82
CA LEU A 222 10.67 -3.48 -11.84
C LEU A 222 9.71 -2.51 -12.52
N LYS A 223 8.44 -2.62 -12.16
CA LYS A 223 7.36 -1.72 -12.60
C LYS A 223 6.94 -0.74 -11.51
N ASN A 224 7.00 -1.16 -10.25
CA ASN A 224 6.73 -0.30 -9.10
C ASN A 224 7.85 -0.39 -8.08
N LEU A 225 8.31 0.78 -7.64
CA LEU A 225 9.26 0.94 -6.55
C LEU A 225 8.76 2.02 -5.61
N ASN A 226 8.39 1.64 -4.39
CA ASN A 226 7.91 2.56 -3.38
C ASN A 226 8.68 2.40 -2.07
N PHE A 227 9.45 3.42 -1.71
CA PHE A 227 10.18 3.51 -0.45
C PHE A 227 9.73 4.71 0.40
N SER A 228 8.59 5.33 0.06
CA SER A 228 8.09 6.51 0.76
C SER A 228 7.84 6.27 2.26
N TRP A 229 7.82 7.33 3.06
CA TRP A 229 7.54 7.26 4.50
C TRP A 229 8.49 6.30 5.23
N ASN A 230 9.79 6.59 5.12
CA ASN A 230 10.86 5.92 5.86
C ASN A 230 11.86 7.01 6.35
N SER A 231 13.02 6.59 6.86
CA SER A 231 14.13 7.47 7.23
C SER A 231 15.37 7.17 6.37
N LEU A 232 15.17 6.97 5.06
CA LEU A 232 16.27 6.74 4.13
C LEU A 232 17.08 8.03 3.96
N THR A 233 18.40 7.89 3.91
CA THR A 233 19.35 9.01 3.85
C THR A 233 20.24 8.92 2.61
N ASP A 234 21.15 9.88 2.45
CA ASP A 234 22.13 9.93 1.34
C ASP A 234 21.48 10.22 -0.01
N ILE A 235 22.22 10.05 -1.11
CA ILE A 235 21.79 10.38 -2.47
C ILE A 235 20.89 9.31 -3.11
N ILE A 236 20.08 9.73 -4.08
CA ILE A 236 19.41 8.81 -4.99
C ILE A 236 20.46 8.26 -5.98
N PRO A 237 20.70 6.93 -6.05
CA PRO A 237 21.77 6.39 -6.87
C PRO A 237 21.52 6.56 -8.36
N GLN A 238 22.57 6.87 -9.13
CA GLN A 238 22.50 7.01 -10.59
C GLN A 238 22.00 5.74 -11.30
N SER A 239 22.16 4.57 -10.70
CA SER A 239 21.67 3.29 -11.24
C SER A 239 20.15 3.20 -11.33
N ILE A 240 19.40 4.14 -10.72
CA ILE A 240 17.94 4.19 -10.87
C ILE A 240 17.51 4.32 -12.34
N GLY A 241 18.32 4.99 -13.17
CA GLY A 241 18.06 5.15 -14.60
C GLY A 241 18.10 3.84 -15.41
N GLU A 242 18.61 2.75 -14.84
CA GLU A 242 18.59 1.43 -15.48
C GLU A 242 17.21 0.75 -15.42
N LEU A 243 16.31 1.20 -14.54
CA LEU A 243 14.98 0.62 -14.31
C LEU A 243 13.98 1.03 -15.41
N ARG A 244 14.29 0.77 -16.68
CA ARG A 244 13.52 1.30 -17.82
C ARG A 244 12.06 0.82 -17.90
N ALA A 245 11.72 -0.28 -17.23
CA ALA A 245 10.35 -0.78 -17.08
C ALA A 245 9.55 -0.10 -15.96
N LEU A 246 10.17 0.81 -15.18
CA LEU A 246 9.54 1.42 -14.02
C LEU A 246 8.42 2.36 -14.44
N GLU A 247 7.21 2.07 -13.97
CA GLU A 247 6.00 2.85 -14.23
C GLU A 247 5.65 3.79 -13.07
N SER A 248 6.05 3.44 -11.85
CA SER A 248 5.71 4.16 -10.62
C SER A 248 6.91 4.18 -9.69
N PHE A 249 7.30 5.38 -9.28
CA PHE A 249 8.44 5.60 -8.38
C PHE A 249 8.10 6.61 -7.29
N ASP A 250 8.16 6.17 -6.03
CA ASP A 250 7.87 7.04 -4.88
C ASP A 250 8.94 6.92 -3.80
N LEU A 251 9.62 8.05 -3.54
CA LEU A 251 10.61 8.22 -2.48
C LEU A 251 10.20 9.30 -1.47
N SER A 252 8.95 9.75 -1.51
CA SER A 252 8.51 10.88 -0.70
C SER A 252 8.59 10.61 0.81
N HIS A 253 8.71 11.66 1.63
CA HIS A 253 8.82 11.54 3.08
C HIS A 253 10.00 10.63 3.51
N ASN A 254 11.21 11.07 3.18
CA ASN A 254 12.48 10.50 3.62
C ASN A 254 13.46 11.64 3.97
N GLU A 255 14.71 11.29 4.25
CA GLU A 255 15.82 12.21 4.56
C GLU A 255 16.88 12.17 3.43
N LEU A 256 16.44 11.96 2.18
CA LEU A 256 17.34 11.87 1.02
C LEU A 256 17.89 13.25 0.67
N SER A 257 19.15 13.30 0.27
CA SER A 257 19.86 14.56 0.00
C SER A 257 20.61 14.53 -1.34
N GLY A 258 21.23 15.66 -1.70
CA GLY A 258 21.97 15.80 -2.95
C GLY A 258 21.07 15.97 -4.18
N GLU A 259 21.67 15.89 -5.36
CA GLU A 259 20.98 16.15 -6.62
C GLU A 259 20.10 14.98 -7.06
N ILE A 260 18.98 15.29 -7.71
CA ILE A 260 18.19 14.28 -8.42
C ILE A 260 19.01 13.78 -9.61
N PRO A 261 19.31 12.47 -9.72
CA PRO A 261 20.20 11.95 -10.74
C PRO A 261 19.66 12.22 -12.15
N THR A 262 20.51 12.74 -13.04
CA THR A 262 20.15 13.00 -14.44
C THR A 262 19.73 11.73 -15.19
N SER A 263 20.21 10.56 -14.75
CA SER A 263 19.79 9.26 -15.28
C SER A 263 18.30 8.97 -15.10
N LEU A 264 17.61 9.66 -14.19
CA LEU A 264 16.15 9.54 -14.01
C LEU A 264 15.37 9.87 -15.30
N SER A 265 15.95 10.72 -16.17
CA SER A 265 15.38 11.04 -17.49
C SER A 265 15.30 9.83 -18.44
N ALA A 266 16.05 8.75 -18.18
CA ALA A 266 16.02 7.52 -18.96
C ALA A 266 14.80 6.62 -18.68
N LEU A 267 14.02 6.92 -17.64
CA LEU A 267 12.83 6.15 -17.24
C LEU A 267 11.64 6.44 -18.16
N THR A 268 11.70 5.94 -19.38
CA THR A 268 10.70 6.20 -20.43
C THR A 268 9.31 5.61 -20.16
N SER A 269 9.19 4.58 -19.31
CA SER A 269 7.90 4.00 -18.92
C SER A 269 7.23 4.72 -17.73
N LEU A 270 7.92 5.70 -17.13
CA LEU A 270 7.51 6.29 -15.86
C LEU A 270 6.23 7.10 -16.01
N SER A 271 5.18 6.68 -15.34
CA SER A 271 3.87 7.35 -15.34
C SER A 271 3.61 8.15 -14.07
N ARG A 272 4.29 7.82 -12.96
CA ARG A 272 4.14 8.49 -11.67
C ARG A 272 5.49 8.60 -10.97
N LEU A 273 5.76 9.79 -10.47
CA LEU A 273 6.94 10.12 -9.70
C LEU A 273 6.51 10.93 -8.48
N ASN A 274 7.08 10.64 -7.32
CA ASN A 274 6.94 11.47 -6.14
C ASN A 274 8.25 11.48 -5.36
N LEU A 275 8.85 12.65 -5.24
CA LEU A 275 10.11 12.91 -4.53
C LEU A 275 9.91 13.94 -3.41
N SER A 276 8.66 14.22 -3.04
CA SER A 276 8.32 15.29 -2.10
C SER A 276 8.80 15.00 -0.69
N TYR A 277 8.97 16.04 0.13
CA TYR A 277 9.38 15.95 1.54
C TYR A 277 10.68 15.14 1.72
N ASN A 278 11.77 15.68 1.19
CA ASN A 278 13.14 15.22 1.33
C ASN A 278 14.07 16.46 1.43
N ASP A 279 15.39 16.25 1.48
CA ASP A 279 16.42 17.28 1.51
C ASP A 279 17.17 17.40 0.16
N LEU A 280 16.47 17.15 -0.96
CA LEU A 280 17.06 17.16 -2.30
C LEU A 280 17.49 18.59 -2.71
N THR A 281 18.57 18.68 -3.48
CA THR A 281 19.21 19.94 -3.87
C THR A 281 19.45 20.04 -5.37
N GLY A 282 19.74 21.24 -5.85
CA GLY A 282 20.18 21.46 -7.23
C GLY A 282 19.05 21.54 -8.26
N THR A 283 19.42 21.38 -9.52
CA THR A 283 18.50 21.55 -10.66
C THR A 283 17.66 20.30 -10.87
N ILE A 284 16.35 20.46 -11.09
CA ILE A 284 15.48 19.36 -11.52
C ILE A 284 15.92 18.86 -12.91
N PRO A 285 16.18 17.55 -13.09
CA PRO A 285 16.68 17.03 -14.34
C PRO A 285 15.63 17.11 -15.45
N TYR A 286 16.10 17.40 -16.65
CA TYR A 286 15.26 17.51 -17.84
C TYR A 286 15.13 16.15 -18.53
N GLY A 287 13.90 15.73 -18.82
CA GLY A 287 13.63 14.50 -19.58
C GLY A 287 12.24 14.53 -20.22
N ASN A 288 12.10 13.93 -21.40
CA ASN A 288 10.84 13.92 -22.14
C ASN A 288 9.69 13.34 -21.31
N GLN A 289 9.94 12.20 -20.64
CA GLN A 289 8.93 11.55 -19.81
C GLN A 289 8.60 12.35 -18.54
N LEU A 290 9.60 13.00 -17.92
CA LEU A 290 9.38 13.80 -16.70
C LEU A 290 8.47 15.01 -16.95
N ARG A 291 8.51 15.58 -18.16
CA ARG A 291 7.68 16.71 -18.57
C ARG A 291 6.22 16.37 -18.86
N THR A 292 5.90 15.10 -19.03
CA THR A 292 4.53 14.64 -19.31
C THR A 292 3.81 14.15 -18.06
N LEU A 293 4.48 14.10 -16.91
CA LEU A 293 3.85 13.72 -15.65
C LEU A 293 2.84 14.78 -15.22
N ASP A 294 1.73 14.33 -14.63
CA ASP A 294 0.72 15.22 -14.03
C ASP A 294 1.24 15.83 -12.72
N ASP A 295 0.63 16.95 -12.29
CA ASP A 295 0.88 17.60 -10.99
C ASP A 295 2.36 17.87 -10.67
N GLN A 296 3.13 18.27 -11.68
CA GLN A 296 4.59 18.42 -11.67
C GLN A 296 5.20 19.15 -10.46
N ALA A 297 4.57 20.21 -9.94
CA ALA A 297 5.10 20.92 -8.78
C ALA A 297 5.00 20.08 -7.48
N SER A 298 3.93 19.29 -7.34
CA SER A 298 3.69 18.47 -6.15
C SER A 298 4.70 17.33 -6.01
N ILE A 299 5.27 16.87 -7.12
CA ILE A 299 6.32 15.83 -7.16
C ILE A 299 7.54 16.24 -6.32
N TYR A 300 7.84 17.54 -6.25
CA TYR A 300 9.08 18.05 -5.66
C TYR A 300 8.85 18.91 -4.40
N ILE A 301 7.60 19.09 -3.96
CA ILE A 301 7.26 19.94 -2.81
C ILE A 301 7.99 19.45 -1.55
N GLY A 302 8.34 20.38 -0.65
CA GLY A 302 9.04 20.03 0.59
C GLY A 302 10.54 19.79 0.43
N ASN A 303 11.13 20.06 -0.75
CA ASN A 303 12.57 20.11 -0.97
C ASN A 303 13.01 21.57 -1.20
N PRO A 304 13.45 22.31 -0.15
CA PRO A 304 13.69 23.74 -0.26
C PRO A 304 14.84 24.08 -1.22
N SER A 305 15.84 23.21 -1.36
CA SER A 305 17.04 23.49 -2.14
C SER A 305 16.95 23.09 -3.62
N LEU A 306 15.78 22.61 -4.08
CA LEU A 306 15.53 22.35 -5.49
C LEU A 306 15.16 23.64 -6.25
N CYS A 307 15.60 23.69 -7.50
CA CYS A 307 15.31 24.80 -8.40
C CYS A 307 15.15 24.31 -9.85
N GLY A 308 14.61 25.18 -10.71
CA GLY A 308 14.33 24.91 -12.11
C GLY A 308 12.90 24.42 -12.36
N PRO A 309 12.44 24.47 -13.62
CA PRO A 309 11.10 23.97 -13.98
C PRO A 309 10.92 22.52 -13.53
N PRO A 310 9.76 22.13 -12.97
CA PRO A 310 8.49 22.87 -12.88
C PRO A 310 8.36 23.84 -11.69
N LEU A 311 9.38 23.95 -10.84
CA LEU A 311 9.32 24.85 -9.68
C LEU A 311 9.54 26.31 -10.12
N PRO A 312 8.94 27.29 -9.41
CA PRO A 312 9.10 28.72 -9.72
C PRO A 312 10.50 29.26 -9.39
N ARG A 313 11.30 28.52 -8.60
CA ARG A 313 12.66 28.91 -8.19
C ARG A 313 13.62 28.81 -9.38
N ASN A 314 14.33 29.90 -9.67
CA ASN A 314 15.38 29.92 -10.69
C ASN A 314 16.74 29.50 -10.12
N CYS A 315 17.49 28.68 -10.85
CA CYS A 315 18.81 28.19 -10.45
C CYS A 315 19.96 29.21 -10.68
N SER A 316 19.73 30.49 -10.43
CA SER A 316 20.77 31.51 -10.57
C SER A 316 21.75 31.45 -9.40
N ARG A 317 23.05 31.57 -9.70
CA ARG A 317 24.20 31.26 -8.81
C ARG A 317 24.34 32.13 -7.54
N THR A 318 23.34 32.93 -7.18
CA THR A 318 23.40 33.89 -6.05
C THR A 318 22.64 33.45 -4.79
N ASP A 319 21.92 32.33 -4.81
CA ASP A 319 21.13 31.89 -3.64
C ASP A 319 21.75 30.66 -2.92
N ILE A 320 23.08 30.63 -2.80
CA ILE A 320 23.76 29.78 -1.81
C ILE A 320 24.24 30.69 -0.68
N LEU A 321 23.30 31.17 0.14
CA LEU A 321 23.60 31.63 1.48
C LEU A 321 23.01 30.61 2.47
N PRO A 322 23.70 30.27 3.56
CA PRO A 322 23.05 29.62 4.69
C PRO A 322 21.93 30.55 5.11
N TYR A 323 20.70 30.04 5.07
CA TYR A 323 19.52 30.75 5.55
C TYR A 323 19.75 31.18 7.00
N ALA A 324 20.12 32.46 7.19
CA ALA A 324 19.79 33.15 8.42
C ALA A 324 18.26 33.12 8.55
N PRO A 325 17.70 32.99 9.77
CA PRO A 325 16.25 32.95 9.95
C PRO A 325 15.67 34.27 9.42
N GLN A 326 15.15 34.26 8.18
CA GLN A 326 14.43 35.38 7.63
C GLN A 326 13.03 35.38 8.24
N GLU A 327 12.70 36.56 8.75
CA GLU A 327 11.39 36.94 9.23
C GLU A 327 10.32 36.61 8.19
N HIS A 328 9.20 36.12 8.71
CA HIS A 328 7.98 35.78 8.00
C HIS A 328 7.63 36.83 6.92
N ASP A 329 7.53 36.36 5.68
CA ASP A 329 6.83 37.08 4.62
C ASP A 329 5.32 37.01 4.93
N GLU A 330 4.77 38.11 5.44
CA GLU A 330 3.44 38.27 6.05
C GLU A 330 2.23 38.05 5.09
N GLY A 331 2.42 37.68 3.83
CA GLY A 331 1.32 37.55 2.87
C GLY A 331 0.65 36.17 2.79
N MET A 332 1.42 35.09 2.90
CA MET A 332 0.92 33.71 2.66
C MET A 332 0.58 32.97 3.97
N SER A 333 1.23 33.37 5.05
CA SER A 333 0.99 32.84 6.41
C SER A 333 -0.40 33.19 6.91
N ASP A 334 -0.87 34.41 6.66
CA ASP A 334 -2.14 34.90 7.18
C ASP A 334 -3.33 34.18 6.56
N VAL A 335 -3.26 33.83 5.28
CA VAL A 335 -4.34 33.09 4.60
C VAL A 335 -4.43 31.66 5.14
N VAL A 336 -3.29 30.97 5.30
CA VAL A 336 -3.26 29.60 5.84
C VAL A 336 -3.66 29.59 7.32
N LEU A 337 -3.20 30.56 8.10
CA LEU A 337 -3.57 30.73 9.51
C LEU A 337 -5.06 31.08 9.66
N LEU A 338 -5.63 31.84 8.72
CA LEU A 338 -7.05 32.15 8.67
C LEU A 338 -7.89 30.91 8.35
N TYR A 339 -7.47 30.07 7.39
CA TYR A 339 -8.15 28.80 7.12
C TYR A 339 -8.03 27.82 8.30
N LEU A 340 -6.87 27.71 8.92
CA LEU A 340 -6.66 26.87 10.11
C LEU A 340 -7.51 27.35 11.30
N SER A 341 -7.56 28.65 11.56
CA SER A 341 -8.38 29.23 12.62
C SER A 341 -9.87 29.10 12.34
N MET A 342 -10.31 29.21 11.08
CA MET A 342 -11.70 28.92 10.68
C MET A 342 -12.05 27.45 10.93
N CYS A 343 -11.18 26.51 10.55
CA CYS A 343 -11.39 25.08 10.78
C CYS A 343 -11.45 24.74 12.27
N ILE A 344 -10.50 25.25 13.06
CA ILE A 344 -10.48 25.04 14.52
C ILE A 344 -11.71 25.68 15.15
N GLY A 345 -12.06 26.92 14.76
CA GLY A 345 -13.24 27.62 15.25
C GLY A 345 -14.55 26.87 14.95
N PHE A 346 -14.67 26.28 13.76
CA PHE A 346 -15.82 25.46 13.38
C PHE A 346 -15.91 24.19 14.21
N VAL A 347 -14.79 23.47 14.36
CA VAL A 347 -14.73 22.23 15.17
C VAL A 347 -15.06 22.54 16.63
N VAL A 348 -14.44 23.55 17.23
CA VAL A 348 -14.70 23.97 18.61
C VAL A 348 -16.15 24.44 18.76
N GLY A 349 -16.69 25.19 17.80
CA GLY A 349 -18.09 25.64 17.80
C GLY A 349 -19.08 24.46 17.81
N LEU A 350 -18.87 23.47 16.94
CA LEU A 350 -19.68 22.25 16.93
C LEU A 350 -19.55 21.47 18.23
N TRP A 351 -18.34 21.37 18.79
CA TRP A 351 -18.10 20.71 20.07
C TRP A 351 -18.78 21.42 21.24
N VAL A 352 -18.82 22.74 21.27
CA VAL A 352 -19.53 23.51 22.31
C VAL A 352 -21.04 23.27 22.24
N VAL A 353 -21.62 23.27 21.03
CA VAL A 353 -23.04 22.95 20.83
C VAL A 353 -23.33 21.52 21.28
N PHE A 354 -22.52 20.55 20.86
CA PHE A 354 -22.65 19.15 21.23
C PHE A 354 -22.54 18.93 22.74
N CYS A 355 -21.53 19.52 23.39
CA CYS A 355 -21.37 19.49 24.83
C CYS A 355 -22.52 20.19 25.56
N GLY A 356 -23.05 21.29 25.01
CA GLY A 356 -24.25 21.95 25.51
C GLY A 356 -25.46 21.01 25.56
N PHE A 357 -25.67 20.21 24.51
CA PHE A 357 -26.71 19.18 24.46
C PHE A 357 -26.47 17.99 25.41
N LEU A 358 -25.22 17.58 25.60
CA LEU A 358 -24.88 16.52 26.55
C LEU A 358 -25.12 16.95 28.01
N LEU A 359 -24.71 18.17 28.37
CA LEU A 359 -24.71 18.66 29.75
C LEU A 359 -26.06 19.26 30.19
N LYS A 360 -26.83 19.88 29.29
CA LYS A 360 -28.12 20.50 29.64
C LYS A 360 -29.31 19.66 29.16
N ARG A 361 -29.80 18.80 30.05
CA ARG A 361 -30.96 17.90 29.83
C ARG A 361 -32.20 18.62 29.26
N LYS A 362 -32.49 19.86 29.69
CA LYS A 362 -33.63 20.65 29.19
C LYS A 362 -33.50 21.04 27.71
N TRP A 363 -32.30 21.39 27.26
CA TRP A 363 -32.02 21.78 25.87
C TRP A 363 -32.13 20.58 24.94
N ARG A 364 -31.57 19.43 25.36
CA ARG A 364 -31.69 18.16 24.64
C ARG A 364 -33.14 17.75 24.40
N VAL A 365 -33.97 17.77 25.44
CA VAL A 365 -35.38 17.40 25.34
C VAL A 365 -36.16 18.38 24.45
N GLY A 366 -35.90 19.69 24.58
CA GLY A 366 -36.56 20.71 23.75
C GLY A 366 -36.24 20.58 22.26
N TRP A 367 -34.99 20.26 21.91
CA TRP A 367 -34.57 20.04 20.53
C TRP A 367 -35.16 18.77 19.92
N PHE A 368 -35.21 17.66 20.66
CA PHE A 368 -35.88 16.44 20.19
C PHE A 368 -37.37 16.65 19.97
N LEU A 369 -38.05 17.37 20.87
CA LEU A 369 -39.47 17.73 20.68
C LEU A 369 -39.70 18.63 19.45
N PHE A 370 -38.81 19.58 19.21
CA PHE A 370 -38.89 20.44 18.03
C PHE A 370 -38.67 19.65 16.74
N THR A 371 -37.64 18.81 16.69
CA THR A 371 -37.32 17.98 15.52
C THR A 371 -38.41 16.97 15.22
N ASP A 372 -38.98 16.31 16.23
CA ASP A 372 -40.16 15.44 16.08
C ASP A 372 -41.35 16.22 15.51
N HIS A 373 -41.63 17.43 16.03
CA HIS A 373 -42.75 18.24 15.52
C HIS A 373 -42.55 18.72 14.08
N VAL A 374 -41.31 19.01 13.66
CA VAL A 374 -40.98 19.36 12.27
C VAL A 374 -41.10 18.13 11.38
N TYR A 375 -40.59 16.98 11.83
CA TYR A 375 -40.69 15.71 11.13
C TYR A 375 -42.15 15.31 10.90
N ASP A 376 -43.00 15.38 11.93
CA ASP A 376 -44.42 15.07 11.82
C ASP A 376 -45.15 16.00 10.84
N ARG A 377 -44.84 17.31 10.86
CA ARG A 377 -45.42 18.25 9.88
C ARG A 377 -45.01 17.91 8.46
N ALA A 378 -43.73 17.62 8.23
CA ALA A 378 -43.23 17.24 6.91
C ALA A 378 -43.85 15.92 6.45
N TYR A 379 -43.91 14.92 7.33
CA TYR A 379 -44.52 13.63 7.07
C TYR A 379 -46.00 13.77 6.68
N VAL A 380 -46.78 14.56 7.43
CA VAL A 380 -48.19 14.81 7.12
C VAL A 380 -48.36 15.52 5.78
N GLN A 381 -47.55 16.54 5.48
CA GLN A 381 -47.61 17.24 4.20
C GLN A 381 -47.32 16.30 3.02
N VAL A 382 -46.30 15.44 3.16
CA VAL A 382 -45.95 14.44 2.16
C VAL A 382 -47.09 13.42 2.01
N ALA A 383 -47.58 12.84 3.11
CA ALA A 383 -48.64 11.84 3.10
C ALA A 383 -49.96 12.38 2.49
N VAL A 384 -50.36 13.60 2.83
CA VAL A 384 -51.55 14.27 2.27
C VAL A 384 -51.34 14.61 0.79
N GLY A 385 -50.14 15.06 0.41
CA GLY A 385 -49.78 15.31 -0.98
C GLY A 385 -49.88 14.04 -1.84
N TRP A 386 -49.33 12.94 -1.35
CA TRP A 386 -49.41 11.62 -2.00
C TRP A 386 -50.85 11.09 -2.10
N ALA A 387 -51.65 11.24 -1.04
CA ALA A 387 -53.04 10.82 -1.04
C ALA A 387 -53.90 11.64 -2.03
N SER A 388 -53.65 12.95 -2.12
CA SER A 388 -54.28 13.85 -3.11
C SER A 388 -53.95 13.45 -4.54
N LEU A 389 -52.67 13.15 -4.81
CA LEU A 389 -52.19 12.72 -6.12
C LEU A 389 -52.81 11.38 -6.54
N ALA A 390 -52.84 10.40 -5.62
CA ALA A 390 -53.44 9.09 -5.85
C ALA A 390 -54.95 9.16 -6.12
N ARG A 391 -55.66 10.13 -5.54
CA ARG A 391 -57.09 10.37 -5.77
C ARG A 391 -57.37 10.94 -7.16
N LYS A 392 -56.52 11.87 -7.64
CA LYS A 392 -56.61 12.41 -9.01
C LYS A 392 -56.36 11.34 -10.07
N ILE A 393 -55.44 10.42 -9.81
CA ILE A 393 -55.11 9.31 -10.74
C ILE A 393 -56.24 8.26 -10.84
N ARG A 394 -57.12 8.16 -9.83
CA ARG A 394 -58.28 7.24 -9.85
C ARG A 394 -59.56 7.85 -10.44
N GLN A 395 -59.60 9.15 -10.72
CA GLN A 395 -60.79 9.87 -11.21
C GLN A 395 -60.63 10.45 -12.62
N GLY A 396 -59.44 10.31 -13.23
CA GLY A 396 -59.22 10.49 -14.66
C GLY A 396 -58.94 9.15 -15.31
#